data_AF-A0A529XZ93-F1
#
_entry.id   AF-A0A529XZ93-F1
#
_cell.length_a   1.000
_cell.length_b   1.000
_cell.length_c   1.000
_cell.angle_alpha   90.00
_cell.angle_beta   90.00
_cell.angle_gamma   90.00
#
_symmetry.space_group_name_H-M   'P 1'
#
loop_
_entity.id
_entity.type
_entity.pdbx_description
1 polymer ?
#
loop_
_entity_poly.entity_id
_entity_poly.type
_entity_poly.pdbx_seq_one_letter_code
_entity_poly.pdbx_strand_id
1 'polypeptide(L)' 'MLDRVAEFFIFGLVPLVVGILAVPQVTKAAEKTIAGEVTYRERIALPPDAVLVVELADVSLADAPAIVIAKRRIAP' A
#
# COMPACT_ATOMS: atom_id res chain seq x y z
N MET A 1 -41.11 27.56 23.05
CA MET A 1 -39.73 28.01 22.72
C MET A 1 -38.79 26.85 22.43
N LEU A 2 -38.99 25.67 23.04
CA LEU A 2 -38.14 24.49 22.86
C LEU A 2 -38.31 23.81 21.48
N ASP A 3 -39.51 23.86 20.90
CA ASP A 3 -39.82 23.17 19.63
C ASP A 3 -39.03 23.71 18.42
N ARG A 4 -38.84 25.03 18.33
CA ARG A 4 -38.00 25.64 17.29
C ARG A 4 -36.55 25.21 17.39
N VAL A 5 -36.04 25.07 18.62
CA VAL A 5 -34.66 24.64 18.85
C VAL A 5 -34.49 23.19 18.40
N ALA A 6 -35.44 22.32 18.75
CA ALA A 6 -35.45 20.91 18.30
C ALA A 6 -35.48 20.77 16.77
N GLU A 7 -36.25 21.62 16.08
CA GLU A 7 -36.34 21.63 14.62
C GLU A 7 -34.99 21.94 13.94
N PHE A 8 -34.24 22.90 14.46
CA PHE A 8 -32.88 23.20 13.98
C PHE A 8 -31.91 22.01 14.16
N PHE A 9 -32.03 21.27 15.27
CA PHE A 9 -31.21 20.08 15.49
C PHE A 9 -31.58 18.95 14.52
N ILE A 10 -32.87 18.68 14.32
CA ILE A 10 -33.34 17.58 13.48
C ILE A 10 -33.09 17.83 11.99
N PHE A 11 -33.31 19.06 11.50
CA PHE A 11 -33.18 19.36 10.07
C PHE A 11 -31.85 20.00 9.67
N GLY A 12 -31.08 20.50 10.64
CA GLY A 12 -29.76 21.09 10.39
C GLY A 12 -28.63 20.21 10.88
N LEU A 13 -28.51 20.07 12.20
CA LEU A 13 -27.32 19.48 12.81
C LEU A 13 -27.22 17.97 12.62
N VAL A 14 -28.31 17.24 12.84
CA VAL A 14 -28.35 15.77 12.71
C VAL A 14 -28.00 15.31 11.28
N PRO A 15 -28.64 15.81 10.19
CA PRO A 15 -28.29 15.39 8.84
C PRO A 15 -26.90 15.83 8.42
N LEU A 16 -26.38 16.97 8.93
CA LEU A 16 -25.00 17.39 8.70
C LEU A 16 -24.01 16.41 9.33
N VAL A 17 -24.22 16.03 10.60
CA VAL A 17 -23.35 15.09 11.32
C VAL A 17 -23.42 13.70 10.68
N VAL A 18 -24.62 13.22 10.34
CA VAL A 18 -24.79 11.95 9.63
C VAL A 18 -24.11 12.01 8.26
N GLY A 19 -24.25 13.12 7.53
CA GLY A 19 -23.59 13.33 6.24
C GLY A 19 -22.07 13.26 6.34
N ILE A 20 -21.46 13.88 7.34
CA ILE A 20 -20.01 13.84 7.59
C ILE A 20 -19.54 12.44 7.97
N LEU A 21 -20.27 11.75 8.86
CA LEU A 21 -19.91 10.41 9.33
C LEU A 21 -20.15 9.31 8.28
N ALA A 22 -21.05 9.55 7.33
CA ALA A 22 -21.38 8.61 6.26
C ALA A 22 -20.48 8.76 5.01
N VAL A 23 -19.57 9.75 4.97
CA VAL A 23 -18.63 9.88 3.84
C VAL A 23 -17.63 8.71 3.87
N PRO A 24 -17.52 7.91 2.79
CA PRO A 24 -16.52 6.87 2.71
C PRO A 24 -15.13 7.50 2.82
N GLN A 25 -14.35 7.05 3.80
CA GLN A 25 -12.99 7.51 4.00
C GLN A 25 -12.13 7.03 2.83
N VAL A 26 -11.35 7.92 2.23
CA VAL A 26 -10.39 7.54 1.18
C VAL A 26 -9.30 6.69 1.84
N THR A 27 -9.35 5.38 1.63
CA THR A 27 -8.26 4.49 2.04
C THR A 27 -7.06 4.78 1.17
N LYS A 28 -6.01 5.36 1.77
CA LYS A 28 -4.71 5.48 1.13
C LYS A 28 -4.03 4.12 1.21
N ALA A 29 -4.03 3.38 0.09
CA ALA A 29 -3.12 2.25 -0.05
C ALA A 29 -1.69 2.80 0.03
N ALA A 30 -1.06 2.65 1.19
CA ALA A 30 0.31 3.10 1.37
C ALA A 30 1.24 2.19 0.56
N GLU A 31 2.04 2.79 -0.30
CA GLU A 31 3.16 2.09 -0.94
C GLU A 31 4.09 1.57 0.17
N LYS A 32 4.48 0.30 0.08
CA LYS A 32 5.37 -0.35 1.04
C LYS A 32 6.68 -0.67 0.37
N THR A 33 7.78 -0.37 1.06
CA THR A 33 9.14 -0.67 0.60
C THR A 33 9.64 -1.93 1.27
N ILE A 34 10.15 -2.88 0.47
CA ILE A 34 10.92 -4.03 0.96
C ILE A 34 12.39 -3.68 0.86
N ALA A 35 13.12 -3.84 1.96
CA ALA A 35 14.55 -3.57 2.06
C ALA A 35 15.30 -4.82 2.56
N GLY A 36 16.53 -4.99 2.09
CA GLY A 36 17.38 -6.12 2.45
C GLY A 36 18.76 -6.02 1.79
N GLU A 37 19.62 -6.99 2.12
CA GLU A 37 20.97 -7.11 1.57
C GLU A 37 21.09 -8.42 0.77
N VAL A 38 21.85 -8.39 -0.33
CA VAL A 38 22.09 -9.55 -1.18
C VAL A 38 23.55 -9.94 -1.07
N THR A 39 23.82 -11.16 -0.60
CA THR A 39 25.16 -11.73 -0.47
C THR A 39 25.24 -13.07 -1.20
N TYR A 40 26.44 -13.44 -1.66
CA TYR A 40 26.73 -14.73 -2.28
C TYR A 40 27.92 -15.39 -1.57
N ARG A 41 28.06 -16.72 -1.72
CA ARG A 41 29.01 -17.50 -0.91
C ARG A 41 30.43 -17.45 -1.46
N GLU A 42 30.55 -17.24 -2.76
CA GLU A 42 31.80 -17.23 -3.50
C GLU A 42 32.67 -16.07 -3.01
N ARG A 43 33.93 -16.37 -2.73
CA ARG A 43 34.90 -15.36 -2.28
C ARG A 43 35.60 -14.71 -3.46
N ILE A 44 34.80 -14.14 -4.36
CA ILE A 44 35.24 -13.48 -5.59
C ILE A 44 34.60 -12.10 -5.62
N ALA A 45 35.27 -11.08 -6.14
CA ALA A 45 34.67 -9.76 -6.32
C ALA A 45 33.59 -9.79 -7.41
N LEU A 46 32.60 -8.90 -7.29
CA LEU A 46 31.59 -8.73 -8.33
C LEU A 46 32.27 -8.18 -9.61
N PRO A 47 32.04 -8.78 -10.79
CA PRO A 47 32.60 -8.23 -12.03
C PRO A 47 31.96 -6.87 -12.35
N PRO A 48 32.68 -5.99 -13.09
CA PRO A 48 32.28 -4.60 -13.31
C PRO A 48 31.02 -4.46 -14.18
N ASP A 49 30.65 -5.50 -14.92
CA ASP A 49 29.46 -5.56 -15.79
C ASP A 49 28.29 -6.31 -15.15
N ALA A 50 28.39 -6.66 -13.87
CA ALA A 50 27.34 -7.37 -13.15
C ALA A 50 26.05 -6.54 -13.06
N VAL A 51 24.90 -7.23 -13.13
CA VAL A 51 23.58 -6.60 -12.96
C VAL A 51 22.79 -7.40 -11.94
N LEU A 52 22.41 -6.76 -10.84
CA LEU A 52 21.51 -7.32 -9.85
C LEU A 52 20.06 -7.08 -10.27
N VAL A 53 19.27 -8.15 -10.32
CA VAL A 53 17.82 -8.10 -10.56
C VAL A 53 17.11 -8.66 -9.35
N VAL A 54 16.24 -7.85 -8.75
CA VAL A 54 15.42 -8.22 -7.58
C VAL A 54 13.96 -8.22 -7.99
N GLU A 55 13.25 -9.31 -7.71
CA GLU A 55 11.83 -9.47 -8.04
C GLU A 55 11.03 -9.80 -6.78
N LEU A 56 9.94 -9.05 -6.57
CA LEU A 56 8.91 -9.37 -5.60
C LEU A 56 7.84 -10.17 -6.35
N ALA A 57 7.72 -11.45 -6.06
CA ALA A 57 6.78 -12.34 -6.72
C ALA A 57 5.74 -12.89 -5.74
N ASP A 58 4.50 -13.03 -6.21
CA ASP A 58 3.45 -13.75 -5.51
C ASP A 58 3.60 -15.25 -5.77
N VAL A 59 3.91 -16.00 -4.71
CA VAL A 59 4.12 -17.46 -4.72
C VAL A 59 3.07 -18.21 -3.89
N SER A 60 1.90 -17.59 -3.68
CA SER A 60 0.83 -18.17 -2.86
C SER A 60 0.22 -19.44 -3.46
N LEU A 61 0.21 -19.58 -4.79
CA LEU A 61 -0.25 -20.77 -5.50
C LEU A 61 0.91 -21.73 -5.78
N ALA A 62 0.83 -22.94 -5.23
CA ALA A 62 1.76 -24.02 -5.56
C ALA A 62 1.59 -24.45 -7.02
N ASP A 63 2.70 -24.87 -7.64
CA ASP A 63 2.76 -25.44 -9.00
C ASP A 63 2.23 -24.52 -10.14
N ALA A 64 2.02 -23.23 -9.86
CA ALA A 64 1.64 -22.22 -10.83
C ALA A 64 2.78 -21.22 -11.09
N PRO A 65 2.87 -20.62 -12.28
CA PRO A 65 3.81 -19.54 -12.55
C PRO A 65 3.56 -18.36 -11.60
N ALA A 66 4.62 -17.90 -10.93
CA ALA A 66 4.54 -16.77 -10.00
C ALA A 66 4.29 -15.44 -10.74
N ILE A 67 3.46 -14.58 -10.14
CA ILE A 67 3.18 -13.25 -10.67
C ILE A 67 4.19 -12.26 -10.09
N VAL A 68 4.91 -11.54 -10.95
CA VAL A 68 5.86 -10.49 -10.51
C VAL A 68 5.10 -9.21 -10.18
N ILE A 69 5.13 -8.81 -8.92
CA ILE A 69 4.49 -7.60 -8.37
C ILE A 69 5.39 -6.38 -8.56
N ALA A 70 6.71 -6.55 -8.33
CA ALA A 70 7.69 -5.48 -8.51
C ALA A 70 9.02 -6.06 -9.00
N LYS A 71 9.75 -5.26 -9.79
CA LYS A 71 11.07 -5.63 -10.33
C LYS A 71 12.02 -4.45 -10.26
N ARG A 72 13.22 -4.69 -9.76
CA ARG A 72 14.29 -3.69 -9.69
C ARG A 72 15.56 -4.22 -10.33
N ARG A 73 16.15 -3.42 -11.22
CA ARG A 73 17.46 -3.65 -11.82
C ARG A 73 18.45 -2.67 -11.21
N ILE A 74 19.59 -3.16 -10.74
CA ILE A 74 20.66 -2.38 -10.11
C ILE A 74 21.95 -2.76 -10.84
N ALA A 75 22.63 -1.75 -11.38
CA ALA A 75 23.98 -1.87 -11.94
C ALA A 75 24.97 -1.12 -11.02
N PRO A 76 26.22 -1.59 -10.91
CA PRO A 76 27.26 -0.95 -10.11
C PRO A 76 27.64 0.45 -10.61
#